data_AF-A0A833VTZ9-F1
#
_entry.id   AF-A0A833VTZ9-F1
#
_cell.length_a   1.000
_cell.length_b   1.000
_cell.length_c   1.000
_cell.angle_alpha   90.00
_cell.angle_beta   90.00
_cell.angle_gamma   90.00
#
_symmetry.space_group_name_H-M   'P 1'
#
loop_
_entity.id
_entity.type
_entity.pdbx_description
1 polymer ?
#
loop_
_entity_poly.entity_id
_entity_poly.type
_entity_poly.pdbx_seq_one_letter_code
_entity_poly.pdbx_strand_id
1 'polypeptide(L)'
;MPADRLGGVYPLTALTALPGGSQLRGILHPREAIEASLEWVDAELKKHIEGVRASLDGMHHELTSASEKRRRAARERHAKKKGVKLQRFSVGDYVLAATTTGTSGNKLSRIWRGPKRIVHAINDYTFESKT
;
A
#
# COMPACT_ATOMS: atom_id res chain seq x y z
N MET A 1 -13.74 6.66 7.54
CA MET A 1 -14.52 5.70 6.74
C MET A 1 -13.69 4.43 6.54
N PRO A 2 -14.32 3.25 6.56
CA PRO A 2 -13.65 1.99 6.23
C PRO A 2 -13.15 2.03 4.77
N ALA A 3 -12.01 1.41 4.50
CA ALA A 3 -11.41 1.43 3.17
C ALA A 3 -11.49 0.05 2.51
N ASP A 4 -12.04 -0.03 1.30
CA ASP A 4 -12.11 -1.27 0.51
C ASP A 4 -10.74 -1.91 0.30
N ARG A 5 -9.72 -1.08 0.12
CA ARG A 5 -8.32 -1.51 -0.03
C ARG A 5 -7.77 -2.20 1.22
N LEU A 6 -8.36 -1.92 2.38
CA LEU A 6 -8.04 -2.53 3.67
C LEU A 6 -9.05 -3.63 4.04
N GLY A 7 -9.82 -4.14 3.07
CA GLY A 7 -10.84 -5.15 3.34
C GLY A 7 -12.01 -4.64 4.19
N GLY A 8 -12.31 -3.34 4.14
CA GLY A 8 -13.37 -2.74 4.95
C GLY A 8 -12.91 -2.31 6.35
N VAL A 9 -11.62 -2.39 6.65
CA VAL A 9 -11.05 -1.90 7.92
C VAL A 9 -10.81 -0.39 7.83
N TYR A 10 -11.00 0.31 8.95
CA TYR A 10 -10.65 1.73 9.06
C TYR A 10 -9.13 1.90 9.03
N PRO A 11 -8.59 2.89 8.29
CA PRO A 11 -7.15 3.16 8.29
C PRO A 11 -6.56 3.35 9.69
N LEU A 12 -7.31 4.01 10.60
CA LEU A 12 -6.91 4.18 11.99
C LEU A 12 -6.77 2.83 12.71
N THR A 13 -7.73 1.92 12.54
CA THR A 13 -7.65 0.57 13.10
C THR A 13 -6.51 -0.23 12.50
N ALA A 14 -6.27 -0.13 11.20
CA ALA A 14 -5.12 -0.78 10.58
C ALA A 14 -3.78 -0.24 11.13
N LEU A 15 -3.73 1.04 11.54
CA LEU A 15 -2.53 1.65 12.10
C LEU A 15 -2.32 1.31 13.57
N THR A 16 -3.38 1.34 14.38
CA THR A 16 -3.27 1.29 15.85
C THR A 16 -3.80 0.00 16.47
N ALA A 17 -4.40 -0.89 15.67
CA ALA A 17 -5.21 -2.02 16.11
C ALA A 17 -6.40 -1.66 17.03
N LEU A 18 -6.72 -0.36 17.19
CA LEU A 18 -7.84 0.09 18.00
C LEU A 18 -9.11 0.24 17.13
N PRO A 19 -10.31 -0.02 17.68
CA PRO A 19 -11.56 0.20 16.96
C PRO A 19 -11.68 1.65 16.47
N GLY A 20 -11.99 1.83 15.19
CA GLY A 20 -11.96 3.14 14.52
C GLY A 20 -12.91 4.21 15.09
N GLY A 21 -13.85 3.83 15.97
CA GLY A 21 -14.75 4.75 16.68
C GLY A 21 -14.28 5.20 18.07
N SER A 22 -13.11 4.74 18.53
CA SER A 22 -12.64 4.87 19.91
C SER A 22 -11.47 5.85 20.04
N GLN A 23 -11.62 7.08 19.55
CA GLN A 23 -10.57 8.10 19.70
C GLN A 23 -10.48 8.67 21.13
N LEU A 24 -11.58 8.61 21.90
CA LEU A 24 -11.67 9.27 23.22
C LEU A 24 -11.63 8.30 24.41
N ARG A 25 -11.75 6.97 24.22
CA ARG A 25 -11.74 6.03 25.36
C ARG A 25 -10.38 5.94 26.04
N GLY A 26 -9.27 6.16 25.32
CA GLY A 26 -7.93 6.17 25.90
C GLY A 26 -7.65 7.37 26.83
N ILE A 27 -8.44 8.45 26.71
CA ILE A 27 -8.32 9.65 27.56
C ILE A 27 -8.96 9.41 28.94
N LEU A 28 -9.95 8.52 29.01
CA LEU A 28 -10.63 8.17 30.26
C LEU A 28 -9.84 7.05 30.96
N HIS A 29 -8.72 7.42 31.57
CA HIS A 29 -8.03 6.54 32.52
C HIS A 29 -8.74 6.61 33.88
N PRO A 30 -9.21 5.48 34.45
CA PRO A 30 -9.71 5.45 35.81
C PRO A 30 -8.63 5.98 36.78
N ARG A 31 -8.97 7.00 37.57
CA ARG A 31 -8.08 7.63 38.57
C ARG A 31 -8.19 6.94 39.93
N GLU A 32 -8.06 5.63 39.97
CA GLU A 32 -7.88 4.94 41.25
C GLU A 32 -6.39 4.88 41.55
N ALA A 33 -5.99 5.47 42.68
CA ALA A 33 -4.62 5.44 43.13
C ALA A 33 -4.30 4.02 43.63
N ILE A 34 -3.59 3.25 42.81
CA ILE A 34 -3.05 1.95 43.18
C ILE A 34 -1.63 2.18 43.65
N GLU A 35 -1.31 1.80 44.89
CA GLU A 35 0.08 1.70 45.33
C GLU A 35 0.75 0.54 44.57
N ALA A 36 1.63 0.88 43.64
CA ALA A 36 2.38 -0.08 42.84
C ALA A 36 3.87 0.28 42.85
N SER A 37 4.74 -0.73 42.86
CA SER A 37 6.17 -0.49 42.69
C SER A 37 6.49 -0.16 41.24
N LEU A 38 7.52 0.66 41.01
CA LEU A 38 7.97 1.02 39.66
C LEU A 38 8.37 -0.23 38.85
N GLU A 39 8.99 -1.22 39.49
CA GLU A 39 9.37 -2.50 38.86
C GLU A 39 8.15 -3.29 38.36
N TRP A 40 7.06 -3.32 39.14
CA TRP A 40 5.83 -3.99 38.73
C TRP A 40 5.18 -3.28 37.54
N VAL A 41 5.15 -1.94 37.56
CA VAL A 41 4.61 -1.14 36.45
C VAL A 41 5.41 -1.35 35.16
N ASP A 42 6.74 -1.37 35.24
CA ASP A 42 7.62 -1.58 34.07
C ASP A 42 7.42 -2.98 33.47
N ALA A 43 7.32 -4.01 34.32
CA ALA A 43 7.05 -5.37 33.87
C ALA A 43 5.69 -5.50 33.17
N GLU A 44 4.63 -4.92 33.74
CA GLU A 44 3.29 -4.97 33.15
C GLU A 44 3.21 -4.14 31.85
N LEU A 45 3.88 -2.99 31.80
CA LEU A 45 3.96 -2.17 30.59
C LEU A 45 4.64 -2.91 29.45
N LYS A 46 5.79 -3.56 29.70
CA LYS A 46 6.51 -4.35 28.69
C LYS A 46 5.63 -5.47 28.15
N LYS A 47 5.02 -6.24 29.05
CA LYS A 47 4.08 -7.32 28.68
C LYS A 47 2.91 -6.81 27.85
N HIS A 48 2.34 -5.66 28.22
CA HIS A 48 1.25 -5.05 27.47
C HIS A 48 1.68 -4.64 26.06
N ILE A 49 2.82 -3.96 25.92
CA ILE A 49 3.37 -3.52 24.63
C ILE A 49 3.71 -4.72 23.74
N GLU A 50 4.26 -5.80 24.30
CA GLU A 50 4.52 -7.04 23.56
C GLU A 50 3.22 -7.67 23.02
N GLY A 51 2.16 -7.71 23.86
CA GLY A 51 0.85 -8.19 23.42
C GLY A 51 0.25 -7.31 22.31
N VAL A 52 0.38 -5.99 22.43
CA VAL A 52 -0.06 -5.04 21.39
C VAL A 52 0.71 -5.29 20.09
N ARG A 53 2.03 -5.43 20.15
CA ARG A 53 2.88 -5.73 18.99
C ARG A 53 2.45 -7.02 18.28
N ALA A 54 2.32 -8.12 19.01
CA ALA A 54 1.91 -9.40 18.43
C ALA A 54 0.53 -9.31 17.76
N SER A 55 -0.40 -8.57 18.37
CA SER A 55 -1.74 -8.34 17.79
C SER A 55 -1.68 -7.52 16.49
N LEU A 56 -0.84 -6.48 16.45
CA LEU A 56 -0.60 -5.67 15.26
C LEU A 56 0.03 -6.48 14.13
N ASP A 57 1.05 -7.28 14.44
CA ASP A 57 1.73 -8.14 13.47
C ASP A 57 0.75 -9.14 12.84
N GLY A 58 -0.11 -9.77 13.65
CA GLY A 58 -1.16 -10.66 13.17
C GLY A 58 -2.17 -9.95 12.25
N MET A 59 -2.65 -8.78 12.67
CA MET A 59 -3.59 -7.97 11.88
C MET A 59 -2.98 -7.55 10.52
N HIS A 60 -1.73 -7.10 10.51
CA HIS A 60 -1.03 -6.69 9.28
C HIS A 60 -0.80 -7.87 8.34
N HIS A 61 -0.53 -9.05 8.88
CA HIS A 61 -0.40 -10.27 8.09
C HIS A 61 -1.70 -10.63 7.35
N GLU A 62 -2.82 -10.66 8.07
CA GLU A 62 -4.15 -10.92 7.49
C GLU A 62 -4.51 -9.88 6.44
N LEU A 63 -4.28 -8.59 6.73
CA LEU A 63 -4.56 -7.50 5.83
C LEU A 63 -3.75 -7.61 4.53
N THR A 64 -2.46 -7.91 4.65
CA THR A 64 -1.53 -8.05 3.53
C THR A 64 -1.95 -9.23 2.66
N SER A 65 -2.19 -10.40 3.25
CA SER A 65 -2.62 -11.60 2.52
C SER A 65 -3.95 -11.38 1.79
N ALA A 66 -4.92 -10.71 2.42
CA ALA A 66 -6.20 -10.38 1.81
C ALA A 66 -6.05 -9.36 0.66
N SER A 67 -5.14 -8.39 0.80
CA SER A 67 -4.81 -7.43 -0.26
C SER A 67 -4.17 -8.14 -1.47
N GLU A 68 -3.19 -9.00 -1.23
CA GLU A 68 -2.50 -9.76 -2.26
C GLU A 68 -3.44 -10.71 -3.01
N LYS A 69 -4.31 -11.43 -2.28
CA LYS A 69 -5.33 -12.29 -2.88
C LYS A 69 -6.23 -11.50 -3.83
N ARG A 70 -6.68 -10.30 -3.43
CA ARG A 70 -7.49 -9.43 -4.28
C ARG A 70 -6.72 -8.92 -5.50
N ARG A 71 -5.46 -8.50 -5.32
CA ARG A 71 -4.59 -8.07 -6.43
C ARG A 71 -4.40 -9.20 -7.44
N ARG A 72 -4.15 -10.43 -6.97
CA ARG A 72 -4.04 -11.62 -7.83
C ARG A 72 -5.32 -11.90 -8.59
N ALA A 73 -6.47 -11.92 -7.91
CA ALA A 73 -7.77 -12.11 -8.57
C ALA A 73 -8.07 -11.01 -9.60
N ALA A 74 -7.72 -9.76 -9.31
CA ALA A 74 -7.84 -8.66 -10.28
C ALA A 74 -6.95 -8.91 -11.50
N ARG A 75 -5.68 -9.31 -11.32
CA ARG A 75 -4.78 -9.67 -12.43
C ARG A 75 -5.34 -10.81 -13.27
N GLU A 76 -5.85 -11.88 -12.64
CA GLU A 76 -6.47 -13.01 -13.34
C GLU A 76 -7.70 -12.58 -14.15
N ARG A 77 -8.57 -11.73 -13.56
CA ARG A 77 -9.72 -11.15 -14.29
C ARG A 77 -9.26 -10.32 -15.49
N HIS A 78 -8.20 -9.52 -15.34
CA HIS A 78 -7.63 -8.75 -16.43
C HIS A 78 -7.05 -9.65 -17.52
N ALA A 79 -6.31 -10.71 -17.16
CA ALA A 79 -5.73 -11.66 -18.10
C ALA A 79 -6.79 -12.41 -18.93
N LYS A 80 -7.99 -12.63 -18.38
CA LYS A 80 -9.12 -13.24 -19.10
C LYS A 80 -9.81 -12.31 -20.11
N LYS A 81 -9.61 -10.99 -20.04
CA LYS A 81 -10.23 -10.05 -20.98
C LYS A 81 -9.57 -10.14 -22.35
N LYS A 82 -10.34 -10.53 -23.37
CA LYS A 82 -9.90 -10.50 -24.78
C LYS A 82 -9.65 -9.04 -25.21
N GLY A 83 -8.48 -8.77 -25.78
CA GLY A 83 -8.14 -7.48 -26.41
C GLY A 83 -7.08 -6.63 -25.72
N VAL A 84 -6.70 -6.92 -24.47
CA VAL A 84 -5.61 -6.19 -23.77
C VAL A 84 -4.47 -7.15 -23.48
N LYS A 85 -3.70 -7.50 -24.52
CA LYS A 85 -2.39 -8.12 -24.33
C LYS A 85 -1.40 -7.00 -24.07
N LEU A 86 -0.86 -6.95 -22.86
CA LEU A 86 0.28 -6.09 -22.60
C LEU A 86 1.43 -6.53 -23.49
N GLN A 87 1.98 -5.61 -24.27
CA GLN A 87 3.13 -5.92 -25.09
C GLN A 87 4.36 -6.12 -24.20
N ARG A 88 5.04 -7.25 -24.37
CA ARG A 88 6.29 -7.55 -23.68
C ARG A 88 7.43 -6.93 -24.48
N PHE A 89 8.02 -5.88 -23.94
CA PHE A 89 9.21 -5.27 -24.51
C PHE A 89 10.48 -5.91 -23.98
N SER A 90 11.51 -5.92 -24.81
CA SER A 90 12.84 -6.43 -24.49
C SER A 90 13.89 -5.33 -24.66
N VAL A 91 15.06 -5.51 -24.04
CA VAL A 91 16.21 -4.63 -24.28
C VAL A 91 16.58 -4.69 -25.76
N GLY A 92 16.74 -3.51 -26.38
CA GLY A 92 16.96 -3.37 -27.82
C GLY A 92 15.72 -3.00 -28.63
N ASP A 93 14.51 -3.20 -28.11
CA ASP A 93 13.28 -2.79 -28.79
C ASP A 93 13.19 -1.26 -28.90
N TYR A 94 12.57 -0.78 -29.97
CA TYR A 94 12.28 0.65 -30.17
C TYR A 94 10.82 0.95 -29.84
N VAL A 95 10.60 1.98 -29.02
CA VAL A 95 9.28 2.37 -28.53
C VAL A 95 9.03 3.88 -28.64
N LEU A 96 7.76 4.27 -28.76
CA LEU A 96 7.34 5.66 -28.64
C LEU A 96 7.12 6.00 -27.16
N ALA A 97 7.76 7.06 -26.67
CA ALA A 97 7.54 7.54 -25.30
C ALA A 97 6.55 8.72 -25.30
N ALA A 98 5.41 8.56 -24.61
CA ALA A 98 4.48 9.66 -24.38
C ALA A 98 5.08 10.65 -23.39
N THR A 99 5.31 11.88 -23.83
CA THR A 99 5.74 12.99 -22.98
C THR A 99 4.60 14.01 -22.89
N THR A 100 4.22 14.37 -21.67
CA THR A 100 3.31 15.52 -21.44
C THR A 100 4.09 16.80 -21.67
N THR A 101 3.72 17.56 -22.70
CA THR A 101 4.24 18.91 -22.90
C THR A 101 3.41 19.88 -22.06
N GLY A 102 4.07 20.73 -21.26
CA GLY A 102 3.41 21.84 -20.56
C GLY A 102 2.96 22.98 -21.48
N THR A 103 3.09 22.81 -22.81
CA THR A 103 3.01 23.87 -23.81
C THR A 103 1.65 23.99 -24.50
N SER A 104 0.75 23.01 -24.36
CA SER A 104 -0.60 23.16 -24.90
C SER A 104 -1.56 23.62 -23.81
N GLY A 105 -2.42 24.59 -24.13
CA GLY A 105 -3.49 25.06 -23.24
C GLY A 105 -4.50 23.98 -22.84
N ASN A 106 -4.39 22.76 -23.39
CA ASN A 106 -5.11 21.59 -22.95
C ASN A 106 -4.28 20.82 -21.92
N LYS A 107 -4.68 20.96 -20.64
CA LYS A 107 -4.20 20.17 -19.52
C LYS A 107 -4.17 18.68 -19.91
N LEU A 108 -2.97 18.10 -19.97
CA LEU A 108 -2.66 16.70 -20.31
C LEU A 108 -2.55 16.33 -21.81
N SER A 109 -2.26 17.25 -22.73
CA SER A 109 -1.86 16.83 -24.08
C SER A 109 -0.58 15.98 -24.04
N ARG A 110 -0.68 14.71 -24.44
CA ARG A 110 0.46 13.79 -24.59
C ARG A 110 0.96 13.83 -26.03
N ILE A 111 2.26 14.05 -26.21
CA ILE A 111 2.93 13.93 -27.50
C ILE A 111 3.80 12.66 -27.46
N TRP A 112 3.63 11.79 -28.45
CA TRP A 112 4.49 10.62 -28.64
C TRP A 112 5.79 11.03 -29.32
N ARG A 113 6.94 10.71 -28.71
CA ARG A 113 8.27 11.14 -29.18
C ARG A 113 9.16 9.95 -29.53
N GLY A 114 9.71 10.00 -30.76
CA GLY A 114 10.82 9.20 -31.29
C GLY A 114 10.56 7.70 -31.38
N PRO A 115 11.39 6.94 -32.11
CA PRO A 115 11.73 5.59 -31.72
C PRO A 115 12.84 5.67 -30.66
N LYS A 116 12.51 5.48 -29.39
CA LYS A 116 13.51 5.35 -28.31
C LYS A 116 13.89 3.90 -28.14
N ARG A 117 15.18 3.61 -28.05
CA ARG A 117 15.65 2.25 -27.80
C ARG A 117 15.60 1.95 -26.29
N ILE A 118 15.01 0.82 -25.93
CA ILE A 118 15.07 0.30 -24.56
C ILE A 118 16.49 -0.17 -24.29
N VAL A 119 17.11 0.39 -23.25
CA VAL A 119 18.48 0.07 -22.84
C VAL A 119 18.53 -0.80 -21.60
N HIS A 120 17.48 -0.75 -20.77
CA HIS A 120 17.41 -1.51 -19.54
C HIS A 120 15.94 -1.77 -19.13
N ALA A 121 15.68 -2.93 -18.53
CA ALA A 121 14.38 -3.29 -17.99
C ALA A 121 14.47 -3.42 -16.46
N ILE A 122 13.84 -2.49 -15.73
CA ILE A 122 13.83 -2.46 -14.26
C ILE A 122 12.84 -3.49 -13.73
N ASN A 123 11.69 -3.62 -14.39
CA ASN A 123 10.71 -4.68 -14.17
C ASN A 123 9.89 -4.89 -15.47
N ASP A 124 8.94 -5.83 -15.45
CA ASP A 124 8.10 -6.17 -16.61
C ASP A 124 7.31 -5.00 -17.22
N TYR A 125 7.23 -3.85 -16.53
CA TYR A 125 6.45 -2.67 -16.92
C TYR A 125 7.27 -1.37 -16.96
N THR A 126 8.53 -1.39 -16.53
CA THR A 126 9.34 -0.18 -16.32
C THR A 126 10.67 -0.35 -17.02
N PHE A 127 10.92 0.54 -17.98
CA PHE A 127 12.07 0.47 -18.88
C PHE A 127 12.80 1.80 -18.92
N GLU A 128 14.13 1.74 -18.96
CA GLU A 128 14.95 2.88 -19.32
C GLU A 128 15.10 2.91 -20.84
N SER A 129 14.95 4.10 -21.42
CA SER A 129 15.05 4.29 -22.86
C SER A 129 15.91 5.50 -23.19
N LYS A 130 16.70 5.37 -24.25
CA LYS A 130 17.53 6.46 -24.80
C LYS A 130 17.04 6.80 -26.20
N THR A 131 17.17 8.08 -26.55
CA THR A 131 16.97 8.55 -27.92
C THR A 131 18.11 8.05 -28.79
#